data_AF-A0A0J7LT00-F1
#
_entry.id   AF-A0A0J7LT00-F1
#
_cell.length_a   1.000
_cell.length_b   1.000
_cell.length_c   1.000
_cell.angle_alpha   90.00
_cell.angle_beta   90.00
_cell.angle_gamma   90.00
#
_symmetry.space_group_name_H-M   'P 1'
#
loop_
_entity.id
_entity.type
_entity.pdbx_description
1 polymer ?
#
loop_
_entity_poly.entity_id
_entity_poly.type
_entity_poly.pdbx_seq_one_letter_code
_entity_poly.pdbx_strand_id
1 'polypeptide(L)'
;MKTTSMFFALFPIAFLLTPARCEPQYVDNSRIFVEGKISGTETSQLPLKISAGNIVITETQTKSDGTFKMGGPGTNSDKNLEIGRKILSYNSNVACQLSYDSTAIVLPSGKNYFKFSNINIAP
;
A
#
# COMPACT_ATOMS: atom_id res chain seq x y z
N MET A 1 -50.38 -54.56 19.79
CA MET A 1 -50.42 -53.70 18.59
C MET A 1 -49.26 -52.72 18.66
N LYS A 2 -48.38 -52.74 17.65
CA LYS A 2 -47.31 -51.74 17.46
C LYS A 2 -47.93 -50.51 16.82
N THR A 3 -47.68 -49.33 17.38
CA THR A 3 -47.93 -48.05 16.70
C THR A 3 -46.64 -47.25 16.70
N THR A 4 -45.84 -47.50 15.67
CA THR A 4 -44.79 -46.59 15.23
C THR A 4 -45.48 -45.43 14.53
N SER A 5 -45.26 -44.19 14.98
CA SER A 5 -45.57 -43.02 14.15
C SER A 5 -44.49 -41.97 14.35
N MET A 6 -43.58 -41.92 13.37
CA MET A 6 -42.58 -40.87 13.19
C MET A 6 -43.29 -39.51 13.08
N PHE A 7 -43.09 -38.63 14.06
CA PHE A 7 -43.42 -37.21 13.91
C PHE A 7 -42.14 -36.42 13.64
N PHE A 8 -41.90 -36.25 12.35
CA PHE A 8 -41.34 -35.07 11.69
C PHE A 8 -40.23 -34.29 12.40
N ALA A 9 -38.99 -34.63 12.03
CA ALA A 9 -37.85 -33.74 12.07
C ALA A 9 -38.09 -32.54 11.11
N LEU A 10 -38.54 -31.41 11.65
CA LEU A 10 -38.71 -30.16 10.88
C LEU A 10 -38.05 -28.95 11.57
N PHE A 11 -37.14 -29.18 12.51
CA PHE A 11 -36.59 -28.13 13.38
C PHE A 11 -35.10 -27.75 13.22
N PRO A 12 -34.38 -27.99 12.09
CA PRO A 12 -33.09 -27.32 11.90
C PRO A 12 -33.00 -26.43 10.64
N ILE A 13 -34.08 -26.18 9.89
CA ILE A 13 -33.98 -25.41 8.63
C ILE A 13 -34.05 -23.89 8.85
N ALA A 14 -34.51 -23.42 10.02
CA ALA A 14 -34.62 -21.98 10.30
C ALA A 14 -33.27 -21.27 10.56
N PHE A 15 -32.17 -22.00 10.76
CA PHE A 15 -30.86 -21.39 11.02
C PHE A 15 -30.07 -21.02 9.74
N LEU A 16 -30.55 -21.42 8.56
CA LEU A 16 -29.85 -21.16 7.28
C LEU A 16 -30.27 -19.85 6.59
N LEU A 17 -31.15 -19.06 7.20
CA LEU A 17 -31.68 -17.81 6.63
C LEU A 17 -31.16 -16.53 7.29
N THR A 18 -30.07 -16.59 8.07
CA THR A 18 -29.41 -15.35 8.49
C THR A 18 -28.87 -14.67 7.23
N PRO A 19 -29.33 -13.45 6.86
CA PRO A 19 -28.67 -12.72 5.80
C PRO A 19 -27.24 -12.49 6.30
N ALA A 20 -26.26 -13.10 5.62
CA ALA A 20 -24.88 -12.66 5.71
C ALA A 20 -24.91 -11.20 5.26
N ARG A 21 -25.01 -10.28 6.22
CA ARG A 21 -24.78 -8.87 5.96
C ARG A 21 -23.30 -8.81 5.60
N CYS A 22 -23.03 -8.87 4.30
CA CYS A 22 -21.81 -8.34 3.74
C CYS A 22 -21.91 -6.84 4.01
N GLU A 23 -21.46 -6.41 5.19
CA GLU A 23 -21.19 -5.00 5.39
C GLU A 23 -20.22 -4.63 4.28
N PRO A 24 -20.55 -3.64 3.42
CA PRO A 24 -19.57 -3.15 2.48
C PRO A 24 -18.37 -2.75 3.31
N GLN A 25 -17.28 -3.50 3.16
CA GLN A 25 -16.00 -3.15 3.74
C GLN A 25 -15.81 -1.69 3.35
N TYR A 26 -15.82 -0.78 4.33
CA TYR A 26 -15.60 0.63 4.07
C TYR A 26 -14.19 0.72 3.51
N VAL A 27 -14.09 0.68 2.17
CA VAL A 27 -12.86 0.99 1.46
C VAL A 27 -12.77 2.48 1.59
N ASP A 28 -12.02 2.93 2.58
CA ASP A 28 -11.54 4.30 2.61
C ASP A 28 -10.88 4.53 1.25
N ASN A 29 -11.54 5.32 0.40
CA ASN A 29 -11.03 5.68 -0.93
C ASN A 29 -9.82 6.62 -0.84
N SER A 30 -9.24 6.78 0.37
CA SER A 30 -7.92 7.35 0.57
C SER A 30 -6.95 6.79 -0.46
N ARG A 31 -6.24 7.70 -1.12
CA ARG A 31 -5.21 7.40 -2.11
C ARG A 31 -3.92 8.02 -1.65
N ILE A 32 -2.83 7.32 -1.87
CA ILE A 32 -1.51 7.89 -1.78
C ILE A 32 -1.07 8.39 -3.15
N PHE A 33 -0.40 9.53 -3.18
CA PHE A 33 0.28 10.07 -4.34
C PHE A 33 1.69 10.49 -3.95
N VAL A 34 2.67 10.00 -4.72
CA VAL A 34 4.08 10.30 -4.53
C VAL A 34 4.67 10.75 -5.86
N GLU A 35 5.37 11.86 -5.84
CA GLU A 35 6.15 12.33 -6.99
C GLU A 35 7.52 12.84 -6.57
N GLY A 36 8.47 12.79 -7.49
CA GLY A 36 9.77 13.38 -7.24
C GLY A 36 10.75 13.23 -8.40
N LYS A 37 12.00 13.57 -8.10
CA LYS A 37 13.14 13.43 -9.00
C LYS A 37 14.29 12.73 -8.29
N ILE A 38 14.83 11.69 -8.92
CA ILE A 38 16.03 10.99 -8.47
C ILE A 38 17.23 11.52 -9.25
N SER A 39 18.29 11.86 -8.52
CA SER A 39 19.57 12.31 -9.06
C SER A 39 20.69 11.35 -8.61
N GLY A 40 21.69 11.17 -9.45
CA GLY A 40 22.79 10.21 -9.23
C GLY A 40 23.21 9.54 -10.53
N THR A 41 23.79 8.35 -10.44
CA THR A 41 24.04 7.47 -11.60
C THR A 41 22.78 6.65 -11.92
N GLU A 42 22.64 6.22 -13.17
CA GLU A 42 21.63 5.22 -13.57
C GLU A 42 20.20 5.52 -13.08
N THR A 43 19.78 6.78 -13.18
CA THR A 43 18.47 7.23 -12.69
C THR A 43 17.36 7.05 -13.71
N SER A 44 17.64 6.61 -14.92
CA SER A 44 16.65 6.38 -15.98
C SER A 44 16.10 4.97 -15.87
N GLN A 45 14.77 4.81 -15.97
CA GLN A 45 14.08 3.51 -15.88
C GLN A 45 14.38 2.74 -14.58
N LEU A 46 14.74 3.46 -13.51
CA LEU A 46 15.00 2.89 -12.20
C LEU A 46 13.66 2.41 -11.60
N PRO A 47 13.52 1.14 -11.22
CA PRO A 47 12.28 0.61 -10.64
C PRO A 47 12.06 1.16 -9.24
N LEU A 48 10.82 1.57 -8.97
CA LEU A 48 10.38 2.11 -7.69
C LEU A 48 9.11 1.39 -7.24
N LYS A 49 8.96 1.20 -5.94
CA LYS A 49 7.79 0.54 -5.35
C LYS A 49 7.33 1.26 -4.10
N ILE A 50 6.02 1.31 -3.89
CA ILE A 50 5.45 1.62 -2.57
C ILE A 50 4.93 0.34 -1.95
N SER A 51 5.35 0.05 -0.72
CA SER A 51 4.88 -1.09 0.06
C SER A 51 4.37 -0.69 1.45
N ALA A 52 3.48 -1.50 2.01
CA ALA A 52 3.11 -1.48 3.41
C ALA A 52 3.29 -2.88 3.99
N GLY A 53 4.35 -3.08 4.77
CA GLY A 53 4.79 -4.42 5.17
C GLY A 53 5.12 -5.28 3.95
N ASN A 54 4.46 -6.43 3.81
CA ASN A 54 4.67 -7.35 2.70
C ASN A 54 3.76 -7.09 1.49
N ILE A 55 2.93 -6.04 1.53
CA ILE A 55 1.95 -5.73 0.49
C ILE A 55 2.52 -4.65 -0.43
N VAL A 56 2.56 -4.94 -1.72
CA VAL A 56 2.86 -3.96 -2.76
C VAL A 56 1.61 -3.14 -3.05
N ILE A 57 1.73 -1.82 -2.93
CA ILE A 57 0.64 -0.87 -3.17
C ILE A 57 0.64 -0.45 -4.64
N THR A 58 1.80 -0.07 -5.17
CA THR A 58 1.98 0.40 -6.53
C THR A 58 3.45 0.36 -6.92
N GLU A 59 3.71 0.27 -8.22
CA GLU A 59 5.04 0.18 -8.83
C GLU A 59 5.15 1.17 -9.99
N THR A 60 6.36 1.66 -10.22
CA THR A 60 6.65 2.51 -11.37
C THR A 60 8.13 2.42 -11.73
N GLN A 61 8.52 3.15 -12.77
CA GLN A 61 9.91 3.42 -13.09
C GLN A 61 10.10 4.92 -13.26
N THR A 62 11.30 5.41 -12.97
CA THR A 62 11.67 6.78 -13.33
C THR A 62 11.69 6.97 -14.84
N LYS A 63 11.40 8.20 -15.27
CA LYS A 63 11.61 8.66 -16.64
C LYS A 63 13.11 8.86 -16.90
N SER A 64 13.45 9.16 -18.16
CA SER A 64 14.84 9.42 -18.58
C SER A 64 15.53 10.55 -17.82
N ASP A 65 14.77 11.50 -17.30
CA ASP A 65 15.26 12.62 -16.50
C ASP A 65 15.29 12.33 -14.98
N GLY A 66 15.03 11.09 -14.58
CA GLY A 66 14.97 10.67 -13.18
C GLY A 66 13.66 11.04 -12.46
N THR A 67 12.69 11.67 -13.14
CA THR A 67 11.42 12.01 -12.51
C THR A 67 10.47 10.82 -12.43
N PHE A 68 9.62 10.79 -11.41
CA PHE A 68 8.60 9.75 -11.24
C PHE A 68 7.33 10.33 -10.61
N LYS A 69 6.22 9.65 -10.89
CA LYS A 69 4.91 9.89 -10.26
C LYS A 69 4.22 8.55 -10.10
N MET A 70 3.71 8.26 -8.91
CA MET A 70 2.98 7.04 -8.65
C MET A 70 1.88 7.29 -7.62
N GLY A 71 0.80 6.54 -7.76
CA GLY A 71 -0.30 6.57 -6.81
C GLY A 71 -0.91 5.20 -6.66
N GLY A 72 -1.60 5.01 -5.55
CA GLY A 72 -2.21 3.74 -5.19
C GLY A 72 -3.21 3.89 -4.05
N PRO A 73 -3.80 2.78 -3.59
CA PRO A 73 -4.65 2.79 -2.42
C PRO A 73 -3.88 3.31 -1.19
N GLY A 74 -4.54 4.17 -0.42
CA GLY A 74 -4.03 4.63 0.86
C GLY A 74 -4.04 3.51 1.90
N THR A 75 -3.25 3.68 2.95
CA THR A 75 -3.17 2.74 4.07
C THR A 75 -3.11 3.50 5.39
N ASN A 76 -3.58 2.86 6.46
CA ASN A 76 -3.56 3.42 7.80
C ASN A 76 -2.23 3.19 8.54
N SER A 77 -1.34 2.35 8.00
CA SER A 77 0.02 2.09 8.51
C SER A 77 1.03 2.91 7.73
N ASP A 78 2.25 3.11 8.23
CA ASP A 78 3.33 3.69 7.44
C ASP A 78 3.64 2.84 6.18
N LYS A 79 4.25 3.49 5.18
CA LYS A 79 4.61 2.86 3.90
C LYS A 79 6.06 3.12 3.59
N ASN A 80 6.64 2.32 2.71
CA ASN A 80 8.00 2.51 2.22
C ASN A 80 7.97 2.85 0.74
N LEU A 81 8.57 3.99 0.36
CA LEU A 81 9.03 4.23 -1.00
C LEU A 81 10.38 3.53 -1.16
N GLU A 82 10.37 2.35 -1.76
CA GLU A 82 11.56 1.55 -2.05
C GLU A 82 12.21 2.01 -3.35
N ILE A 83 13.49 2.36 -3.27
CA ILE A 83 14.31 2.79 -4.41
C ILE A 83 15.29 1.67 -4.84
N GLY A 84 15.57 0.71 -3.96
CA GLY A 84 16.50 -0.40 -4.22
C GLY A 84 17.96 0.03 -4.36
N ARG A 85 18.27 1.31 -4.14
CA ARG A 85 19.61 1.89 -4.13
C ARG A 85 19.81 2.69 -2.86
N LYS A 86 21.06 2.81 -2.42
CA LYS A 86 21.40 3.57 -1.22
C LYS A 86 21.08 5.05 -1.44
N ILE A 87 20.23 5.59 -0.59
CA ILE A 87 19.81 6.99 -0.56
C ILE A 87 20.80 7.74 0.32
N LEU A 88 21.39 8.80 -0.24
CA LEU A 88 22.35 9.66 0.45
C LEU A 88 21.65 10.83 1.13
N SER A 89 20.65 11.41 0.45
CA SER A 89 19.85 12.51 0.97
C SER A 89 18.55 12.67 0.19
N TYR A 90 17.57 13.35 0.79
CA TYR A 90 16.34 13.76 0.11
C TYR A 90 15.80 15.07 0.68
N ASN A 91 14.97 15.74 -0.10
CA ASN A 91 14.17 16.88 0.35
C ASN A 91 12.69 16.60 0.06
N SER A 92 11.85 16.65 1.08
CA SER A 92 10.43 16.34 1.01
C SER A 92 9.56 17.46 1.56
N ASN A 93 8.33 17.58 1.05
CA ASN A 93 7.32 18.50 1.57
C ASN A 93 6.73 18.07 2.94
N VAL A 94 6.97 16.82 3.36
CA VAL A 94 6.52 16.22 4.61
C VAL A 94 7.72 15.59 5.32
N ALA A 95 7.74 15.61 6.65
CA ALA A 95 8.73 14.89 7.44
C ALA A 95 8.63 13.38 7.19
N CYS A 96 9.58 12.85 6.41
CA CYS A 96 9.75 11.42 6.16
C CYS A 96 11.00 10.94 6.90
N GLN A 97 11.13 9.62 7.07
CA GLN A 97 12.33 9.01 7.65
C GLN A 97 13.01 8.11 6.63
N LEU A 98 14.32 7.91 6.79
CA LEU A 98 15.04 6.94 6.00
C LEU A 98 14.95 5.56 6.66
N SER A 99 14.81 4.49 5.86
CA SER A 99 14.92 3.13 6.37
C SER A 99 16.32 2.87 6.93
N TYR A 100 16.43 1.89 7.83
CA TYR A 100 17.71 1.55 8.49
C TYR A 100 18.85 1.25 7.50
N ASP A 101 18.55 0.53 6.42
CA ASP A 101 19.50 0.20 5.35
C ASP A 101 19.67 1.31 4.31
N SER A 102 18.95 2.42 4.48
CA SER A 102 18.97 3.57 3.56
C SER A 102 18.50 3.28 2.14
N THR A 103 17.74 2.21 1.90
CA THR A 103 17.25 1.85 0.55
C THR A 103 15.81 2.29 0.29
N ALA A 104 15.11 2.76 1.33
CA ALA A 104 13.74 3.22 1.26
C ALA A 104 13.53 4.50 2.09
N ILE A 105 12.49 5.25 1.73
CA ILE A 105 11.99 6.38 2.50
C ILE A 105 10.64 5.97 3.11
N VAL A 106 10.55 6.03 4.44
CA VAL A 106 9.34 5.78 5.21
C VAL A 106 8.41 6.98 5.07
N LEU A 107 7.24 6.72 4.47
CA LEU A 107 6.14 7.63 4.27
C LEU A 107 5.16 7.49 5.45
N PRO A 108 5.04 8.49 6.33
CA PRO A 108 4.18 8.40 7.51
C PRO A 108 2.70 8.25 7.13
N SER A 109 1.98 7.49 7.95
CA SER A 109 0.52 7.44 7.96
C SER A 109 -0.13 8.82 8.20
N GLY A 110 -1.39 8.97 7.81
CA GLY A 110 -2.13 10.24 7.92
C GLY A 110 -1.75 11.31 6.89
N LYS A 111 -0.87 10.98 5.93
CA LYS A 111 -0.50 11.84 4.80
C LYS A 111 -0.71 11.09 3.49
N ASN A 112 -1.28 11.80 2.52
CA ASN A 112 -1.70 11.22 1.23
C ASN A 112 -0.94 11.79 0.04
N TYR A 113 -0.14 12.85 0.24
CA TYR A 113 0.65 13.49 -0.80
C TYR A 113 2.08 13.73 -0.36
N PHE A 114 3.02 13.16 -1.12
CA PHE A 114 4.45 13.27 -0.88
C PHE A 114 5.13 13.79 -2.14
N LYS A 115 5.87 14.88 -2.00
CA LYS A 115 6.67 15.46 -3.06
C LYS A 115 8.11 15.50 -2.62
N PHE A 116 8.97 14.90 -3.43
CA PHE A 116 10.41 14.93 -3.24
C PHE A 116 11.05 15.84 -4.30
N SER A 117 11.51 17.02 -3.89
CA SER A 117 12.18 17.97 -4.80
C SER A 117 13.42 17.35 -5.43
N ASN A 118 14.16 16.55 -4.64
CA ASN A 118 15.27 15.74 -5.08
C ASN A 118 15.50 14.58 -4.11
N ILE A 119 15.88 13.42 -4.65
CA ILE A 119 16.41 12.27 -3.92
C ILE A 119 17.77 11.94 -4.53
N ASN A 120 18.83 12.05 -3.74
CA ASN A 120 20.19 11.74 -4.19
C ASN A 120 20.56 10.31 -3.81
N ILE A 121 20.99 9.52 -4.77
CA ILE A 121 21.38 8.12 -4.57
C ILE A 121 22.87 7.92 -4.80
N ALA A 122 23.40 6.85 -4.20
CA ALA A 122 24.79 6.45 -4.38
C ALA A 122 25.08 6.00 -5.83
N PRO A 123 26.36 6.07 -6.27
CA PRO A 123 26.81 5.62 -7.58
C PRO A 123 26.51 4.15 -7.88
#